data_AF-A0A4Y1Z6B5-F1
#
_entry.id   AF-A0A4Y1Z6B5-F1
#
_cell.length_a   1.000
_cell.length_b   1.000
_cell.length_c   1.000
_cell.angle_alpha   90.00
_cell.angle_beta   90.00
_cell.angle_gamma   90.00
#
_symmetry.space_group_name_H-M   'P 1'
#
loop_
_entity.id
_entity.type
_entity.pdbx_description
1 polymer ?
#
loop_
_entity_poly.entity_id
_entity_poly.type
_entity_poly.pdbx_seq_one_letter_code
_entity_poly.pdbx_strand_id
1 'polypeptide(L)'
;MKLPQQFLNSYLKELIEQNVQVKAMGDLSRLPAYTLRAVNDAIEKTKSNTGLVLNFALNYGSHDEIVQAVKKIIREAHSPEDINEKMIADHMISPALPDPDLLIRTGGEIRLSNFMLWQLAYTELYFSEEYWPDFSEQSLQDAVRAYSSRQRRFGGLVEGSENS
;
A
#
# COMPACT_ATOMS: atom_id res chain seq x y z
N MET A 1 -10.33 4.51 17.81
CA MET A 1 -9.14 5.20 17.27
C MET A 1 -9.54 6.60 16.81
N LYS A 2 -9.23 7.66 17.56
CA LYS A 2 -9.64 9.04 17.22
C LYS A 2 -8.72 9.72 16.19
N LEU A 3 -7.47 9.25 16.05
CA LEU A 3 -6.46 9.90 15.20
C LEU A 3 -6.84 10.00 13.72
N PRO A 4 -7.34 8.96 13.03
CA PRO A 4 -7.71 9.10 11.62
C PRO A 4 -8.86 10.10 11.42
N GLN A 5 -9.81 10.16 12.36
CA GLN A 5 -10.88 11.17 12.33
C GLN A 5 -10.29 12.58 12.50
N GLN A 6 -9.40 12.78 13.48
CA GLN A 6 -8.78 14.08 13.71
C GLN A 6 -7.96 14.53 12.50
N PHE A 7 -7.15 13.64 11.93
CA PHE A 7 -6.41 13.90 10.71
C PHE A 7 -7.34 14.29 9.56
N LEU A 8 -8.30 13.43 9.20
CA LEU A 8 -9.19 13.72 8.08
C LEU A 8 -10.00 15.00 8.30
N ASN A 9 -10.49 15.24 9.51
CA ASN A 9 -11.24 16.47 9.79
C ASN A 9 -10.39 17.74 9.65
N SER A 10 -9.10 17.69 10.02
CA SER A 10 -8.20 18.83 9.93
C SER A 10 -7.67 19.07 8.50
N TYR A 11 -7.37 18.01 7.77
CA TYR A 11 -6.63 18.08 6.50
C TYR A 11 -7.49 17.87 5.26
N LEU A 12 -8.75 17.41 5.37
CA LEU A 12 -9.57 17.08 4.19
C LEU A 12 -9.74 18.24 3.21
N LYS A 13 -9.89 19.48 3.71
CA LYS A 13 -9.97 20.65 2.84
C LYS A 13 -8.71 20.80 1.97
N GLU A 14 -7.55 20.66 2.59
CA GLU A 14 -6.25 20.71 1.90
C GLU A 14 -6.10 19.55 0.91
N LEU A 15 -6.48 18.33 1.30
CA LEU A 15 -6.45 17.17 0.40
C LEU A 15 -7.31 17.38 -0.85
N ILE A 16 -8.48 18.00 -0.70
CA ILE A 16 -9.35 18.37 -1.83
C ILE A 16 -8.68 19.43 -2.70
N GLU A 17 -8.17 20.51 -2.11
CA GLU A 17 -7.49 21.61 -2.82
C GLU A 17 -6.24 21.13 -3.58
N GLN A 18 -5.54 20.14 -3.05
CA GLN A 18 -4.35 19.51 -3.67
C GLN A 18 -4.70 18.36 -4.64
N ASN A 19 -5.99 18.18 -4.99
CA ASN A 19 -6.45 17.13 -5.91
C ASN A 19 -6.03 15.70 -5.48
N VAL A 20 -5.94 15.43 -4.16
CA VAL A 20 -5.63 14.10 -3.62
C VAL A 20 -6.89 13.24 -3.61
N GLN A 21 -6.81 12.01 -4.11
CA GLN A 21 -7.87 11.02 -4.00
C GLN A 21 -7.63 10.12 -2.77
N VAL A 22 -8.51 10.18 -1.78
CA VAL A 22 -8.43 9.33 -0.58
C VAL A 22 -9.03 7.96 -0.89
N LYS A 23 -8.30 6.90 -0.53
CA LYS A 23 -8.77 5.51 -0.55
C LYS A 23 -8.51 4.86 0.80
N ALA A 24 -9.16 3.74 1.08
CA ALA A 24 -8.87 2.91 2.23
C ALA A 24 -8.92 1.43 1.85
N MET A 25 -8.07 0.63 2.50
CA MET A 25 -8.00 -0.82 2.37
C MET A 25 -7.92 -1.49 3.74
N GLY A 26 -8.33 -2.76 3.80
CA GLY A 26 -8.44 -3.55 5.02
C GLY A 26 -9.91 -3.74 5.44
N ASP A 27 -10.11 -4.30 6.64
CA ASP A 27 -11.46 -4.55 7.16
C ASP A 27 -12.00 -3.31 7.90
N LEU A 28 -12.69 -2.46 7.15
CA LEU A 28 -13.30 -1.23 7.64
C LEU A 28 -14.53 -1.47 8.55
N SER A 29 -15.13 -2.67 8.50
CA SER A 29 -16.33 -2.99 9.28
C SER A 29 -16.08 -3.00 10.79
N ARG A 30 -14.81 -3.25 11.18
CA ARG A 30 -14.36 -3.27 12.58
C ARG A 30 -13.92 -1.90 13.09
N LEU A 31 -14.01 -0.85 12.27
CA LEU A 31 -13.66 0.49 12.71
C LEU A 31 -14.77 1.08 13.58
N PRO A 32 -14.43 1.90 14.59
CA PRO A 32 -15.42 2.67 15.33
C PRO A 32 -16.26 3.53 14.38
N ALA A 33 -17.56 3.61 14.61
CA ALA A 33 -18.50 4.28 13.71
C ALA A 33 -18.09 5.73 13.36
N TYR A 34 -17.47 6.46 14.28
CA TYR A 34 -16.97 7.81 14.04
C TYR A 34 -15.77 7.85 13.08
N THR A 35 -14.86 6.87 13.16
CA THR A 35 -13.71 6.74 12.25
C THR A 35 -14.19 6.36 10.87
N LEU A 36 -15.10 5.37 10.79
CA LEU A 36 -15.66 4.91 9.52
C LEU A 36 -16.38 6.04 8.76
N ARG A 37 -17.17 6.86 9.48
CA ARG A 37 -17.82 8.03 8.86
C ARG A 37 -16.82 9.04 8.30
N ALA A 38 -15.76 9.36 9.04
CA ALA A 38 -14.74 10.31 8.56
C ALA A 38 -13.99 9.78 7.33
N VAL A 39 -13.63 8.50 7.32
CA VAL A 39 -12.98 7.84 6.18
C VAL A 39 -13.90 7.85 4.96
N ASN A 40 -15.16 7.46 5.10
CA ASN A 40 -16.12 7.43 4.00
C ASN A 40 -16.42 8.84 3.46
N ASP A 41 -16.54 9.85 4.32
CA ASP A 41 -16.72 11.25 3.90
C ASP A 41 -15.52 11.76 3.09
N ALA A 42 -14.29 11.43 3.52
CA ALA A 42 -13.08 11.78 2.79
C ALA A 42 -12.99 11.08 1.42
N ILE A 43 -13.29 9.78 1.36
CA ILE A 43 -13.35 9.02 0.10
C ILE A 43 -14.38 9.64 -0.86
N GLU A 44 -15.59 9.91 -0.38
CA GLU A 44 -16.67 10.43 -1.22
C GLU A 44 -16.35 11.84 -1.76
N LYS A 45 -15.84 12.74 -0.91
CA LYS A 45 -15.50 14.11 -1.30
C LYS A 45 -14.29 14.20 -2.24
N THR A 46 -13.44 13.19 -2.26
CA THR A 46 -12.24 13.14 -3.10
C THR A 46 -12.35 12.14 -4.26
N LYS A 47 -13.49 11.46 -4.43
CA LYS A 47 -13.63 10.37 -5.42
C LYS A 47 -13.34 10.80 -6.87
N SER A 48 -13.65 12.04 -7.20
CA SER A 48 -13.45 12.61 -8.54
C SER A 48 -12.04 13.21 -8.74
N ASN A 49 -11.22 13.25 -7.69
CA ASN A 49 -9.85 13.74 -7.78
C ASN A 49 -8.98 12.75 -8.56
N THR A 50 -8.00 13.29 -9.29
CA THR A 50 -7.16 12.55 -10.23
C THR A 50 -5.67 12.66 -9.94
N GLY A 51 -5.29 13.34 -8.87
CA GLY A 51 -3.90 13.51 -8.44
C GLY A 51 -3.42 12.33 -7.60
N LEU A 52 -2.63 12.64 -6.57
CA LEU A 52 -2.06 11.63 -5.67
C LEU A 52 -3.16 10.75 -5.06
N VAL A 53 -2.98 9.44 -5.10
CA VAL A 53 -3.83 8.50 -4.37
C VAL A 53 -3.25 8.29 -2.97
N LEU A 54 -3.95 8.79 -1.94
CA LEU A 54 -3.61 8.56 -0.54
C LEU A 54 -4.44 7.39 0.00
N ASN A 55 -3.84 6.21 0.05
CA ASN A 55 -4.51 5.00 0.51
C ASN A 55 -4.18 4.65 1.97
N PHE A 56 -5.20 4.59 2.82
CA PHE A 56 -5.06 4.19 4.22
C PHE A 56 -5.28 2.69 4.42
N ALA A 57 -4.27 1.99 4.93
CA ALA A 57 -4.41 0.61 5.38
C ALA A 57 -4.96 0.57 6.83
N LEU A 58 -6.25 0.33 6.99
CA LEU A 58 -6.93 0.35 8.28
C LEU A 58 -7.43 -1.04 8.65
N ASN A 59 -7.00 -1.55 9.82
CA ASN A 59 -7.28 -2.93 10.24
C ASN A 59 -6.94 -3.92 9.09
N TYR A 60 -5.76 -3.71 8.49
CA TYR A 60 -5.28 -4.46 7.34
C TYR A 60 -4.19 -5.45 7.76
N GLY A 61 -4.17 -6.61 7.09
CA GLY A 61 -3.08 -7.57 7.14
C GLY A 61 -3.11 -8.46 5.91
N SER A 62 -1.95 -8.68 5.30
CA SER A 62 -1.84 -9.39 4.02
C SER A 62 -2.31 -10.84 4.09
N HIS A 63 -2.11 -11.54 5.22
CA HIS A 63 -2.67 -12.88 5.42
C HIS A 63 -4.20 -12.92 5.32
N ASP A 64 -4.91 -11.96 5.94
CA ASP A 64 -6.37 -11.92 5.83
C ASP A 64 -6.78 -11.56 4.40
N GLU A 65 -6.09 -10.59 3.77
CA GLU A 65 -6.31 -10.25 2.36
C GLU A 65 -6.23 -11.48 1.43
N ILE A 66 -5.18 -12.29 1.55
CA ILE A 66 -5.01 -13.51 0.74
C ILE A 66 -6.15 -14.49 1.00
N VAL A 67 -6.52 -14.71 2.27
CA VAL A 67 -7.64 -15.59 2.64
C VAL A 67 -8.96 -15.09 2.04
N GLN A 68 -9.22 -13.78 2.07
CA GLN A 68 -10.43 -13.20 1.48
C GLN A 68 -10.42 -13.32 -0.04
N ALA A 69 -9.27 -13.11 -0.70
CA ALA A 69 -9.13 -13.26 -2.15
C ALA A 69 -9.45 -14.70 -2.59
N VAL A 70 -8.86 -15.70 -1.94
CA VAL A 70 -9.13 -17.11 -2.21
C VAL A 70 -10.61 -17.45 -1.98
N LYS A 71 -11.21 -16.97 -0.88
CA LYS A 71 -12.66 -17.16 -0.62
C LYS A 71 -13.55 -16.55 -1.70
N LYS A 72 -13.18 -15.40 -2.29
CA LYS A 72 -13.92 -14.79 -3.40
C LYS A 72 -13.82 -15.65 -4.65
N ILE A 73 -12.61 -16.05 -5.05
CA ILE A 73 -12.36 -16.91 -6.21
C ILE A 73 -13.21 -18.19 -6.13
N ILE A 74 -13.23 -18.85 -4.98
CA ILE A 74 -14.03 -20.08 -4.77
C ILE A 74 -15.54 -19.81 -4.92
N ARG A 75 -16.05 -18.67 -4.43
CA ARG A 75 -17.47 -18.32 -4.54
C ARG A 75 -17.90 -18.02 -5.97
N GLU A 76 -16.98 -17.55 -6.80
CA GLU A 76 -17.21 -17.29 -8.22
C GLU A 76 -17.19 -18.57 -9.08
N ALA A 77 -16.88 -19.72 -8.48
CA ALA A 77 -16.93 -21.05 -9.11
C ALA A 77 -16.02 -21.21 -10.35
N HIS A 78 -14.83 -20.57 -10.32
CA HIS A 78 -13.77 -20.80 -11.31
C HIS A 78 -13.21 -22.22 -11.22
N SER A 79 -12.75 -22.78 -12.35
CA SER A 79 -12.04 -24.06 -12.33
C SER A 79 -10.66 -23.88 -11.68
N PRO A 80 -10.11 -24.86 -10.96
CA PRO A 80 -8.76 -24.76 -10.40
C PRO A 80 -7.68 -24.41 -11.44
N GLU A 81 -7.86 -24.83 -12.69
CA GLU A 81 -6.96 -24.56 -13.82
C GLU A 81 -6.99 -23.10 -14.28
N ASP A 82 -8.06 -22.36 -13.97
CA ASP A 82 -8.18 -20.93 -14.28
C ASP A 82 -7.45 -20.06 -13.25
N ILE A 83 -7.15 -20.62 -12.07
CA ILE A 83 -6.52 -19.89 -10.96
C ILE A 83 -5.03 -19.69 -11.25
N ASN A 84 -4.65 -18.43 -11.44
CA ASN A 84 -3.27 -18.01 -11.66
C ASN A 84 -2.94 -16.76 -10.83
N GLU A 85 -1.69 -16.30 -10.89
CA GLU A 85 -1.21 -15.13 -10.15
C GLU A 85 -2.05 -13.87 -10.43
N LYS A 86 -2.45 -13.67 -11.69
CA LYS A 86 -3.31 -12.54 -12.08
C LYS A 86 -4.68 -12.64 -11.43
N MET A 87 -5.30 -13.81 -11.44
CA MET A 87 -6.60 -14.01 -10.79
C MET A 87 -6.50 -13.72 -9.29
N ILE A 88 -5.45 -14.18 -8.62
CA ILE A 88 -5.26 -13.89 -7.18
C ILE A 88 -5.11 -12.38 -6.95
N ALA A 89 -4.27 -11.71 -7.75
CA ALA A 89 -4.05 -10.26 -7.68
C ALA A 89 -5.35 -9.46 -7.87
N ASP A 90 -6.16 -9.82 -8.88
CA ASP A 90 -7.44 -9.17 -9.19
C ASP A 90 -8.47 -9.30 -8.05
N HIS A 91 -8.34 -10.32 -7.18
CA HIS A 91 -9.28 -10.59 -6.08
C HIS A 91 -8.82 -10.07 -4.70
N MET A 92 -7.63 -9.48 -4.62
CA MET A 92 -7.10 -8.86 -3.40
C MET A 92 -7.95 -7.65 -2.95
N ILE A 93 -7.66 -7.06 -1.78
CA ILE A 93 -8.49 -6.00 -1.20
C ILE A 93 -8.32 -4.68 -1.98
N SER A 94 -7.19 -4.49 -2.66
CA SER A 94 -6.91 -3.28 -3.45
C SER A 94 -6.40 -3.57 -4.86
N PRO A 95 -7.20 -4.22 -5.73
CA PRO A 95 -6.75 -4.57 -7.08
C PRO A 95 -6.53 -3.34 -7.97
N ALA A 96 -7.01 -2.17 -7.55
CA ALA A 96 -6.90 -0.92 -8.27
C ALA A 96 -5.62 -0.11 -7.93
N LEU A 97 -4.77 -0.60 -7.03
CA LEU A 97 -3.48 0.02 -6.75
C LEU A 97 -2.38 -0.78 -7.46
N PRO A 98 -1.39 -0.11 -8.08
CA PRO A 98 -0.21 -0.79 -8.57
C PRO A 98 0.60 -1.34 -7.38
N ASP A 99 1.41 -2.36 -7.67
CA ASP A 99 2.39 -2.85 -6.70
C ASP A 99 3.37 -1.74 -6.31
N PRO A 100 3.77 -1.64 -5.04
CA PRO A 100 4.70 -0.59 -4.61
C PRO A 100 6.07 -0.75 -5.26
N ASP A 101 6.65 0.34 -5.75
CA ASP A 101 8.04 0.33 -6.19
C ASP A 101 9.03 0.38 -5.02
N LEU A 102 8.65 1.09 -3.96
CA LEU A 102 9.46 1.34 -2.76
C LEU A 102 8.60 1.18 -1.51
N LEU A 103 9.07 0.37 -0.56
CA LEU A 103 8.55 0.31 0.81
C LEU A 103 9.54 0.99 1.75
N ILE A 104 9.06 2.01 2.45
CA ILE A 104 9.81 2.68 3.52
C ILE A 104 9.28 2.21 4.87
N ARG A 105 10.16 1.74 5.74
CA ARG A 105 9.84 1.40 7.13
C ARG A 105 10.78 2.13 8.09
N THR A 106 10.19 2.90 8.99
CA THR A 106 10.87 3.68 10.02
C THR A 106 10.94 2.91 11.35
N GLY A 107 11.75 3.39 12.29
CA GLY A 107 11.84 2.91 13.66
C GLY A 107 12.82 1.75 13.88
N GLY A 108 13.77 1.54 12.96
CA GLY A 108 14.88 0.58 13.10
C GLY A 108 14.51 -0.90 12.90
N GLU A 109 13.23 -1.22 12.76
CA GLU A 109 12.74 -2.59 12.62
C GLU A 109 12.90 -3.13 11.19
N ILE A 110 13.64 -4.23 11.01
CA ILE A 110 13.84 -4.88 9.70
C ILE A 110 12.87 -6.06 9.55
N ARG A 111 11.61 -5.74 9.20
CA ARG A 111 10.56 -6.73 8.91
C ARG A 111 9.42 -6.10 8.11
N LEU A 112 8.54 -6.91 7.54
CA LEU A 112 7.35 -6.41 6.81
C LEU A 112 6.10 -6.34 7.69
N SER A 113 6.06 -7.09 8.80
CA SER A 113 4.93 -7.11 9.74
C SER A 113 3.56 -7.33 9.07
N ASN A 114 3.47 -8.30 8.15
CA ASN A 114 2.21 -8.67 7.47
C ASN A 114 1.62 -7.53 6.61
N PHE A 115 2.45 -6.62 6.11
CA PHE A 115 2.03 -5.55 5.22
C PHE A 115 2.28 -5.95 3.75
N MET A 116 1.24 -5.97 2.92
CA MET A 116 1.31 -6.09 1.45
C MET A 116 2.21 -7.21 0.90
N LEU A 117 2.23 -8.39 1.53
CA LEU A 117 3.22 -9.44 1.24
C LEU A 117 3.20 -9.90 -0.22
N TRP A 118 2.02 -9.99 -0.84
CA TRP A 118 1.91 -10.36 -2.25
C TRP A 118 2.44 -9.24 -3.16
N GLN A 119 1.97 -8.02 -2.92
CA GLN A 119 2.29 -6.84 -3.71
C GLN A 119 3.76 -6.43 -3.57
N LEU A 120 4.42 -6.80 -2.46
CA LEU A 120 5.81 -6.45 -2.19
C LEU A 120 6.85 -7.37 -2.84
N ALA A 121 6.43 -8.35 -3.66
CA ALA A 121 7.31 -9.38 -4.21
C ALA A 121 8.55 -8.82 -4.96
N TYR A 122 8.41 -7.66 -5.60
CA TYR A 122 9.48 -6.98 -6.36
C TYR A 122 9.72 -5.54 -5.90
N THR A 123 9.28 -5.21 -4.69
CA THR A 123 9.43 -3.89 -4.10
C THR A 123 10.81 -3.70 -3.50
N GLU A 124 11.43 -2.53 -3.73
CA GLU A 124 12.64 -2.16 -3.03
C GLU A 124 12.34 -1.81 -1.57
N LEU A 125 13.11 -2.38 -0.65
CA LEU A 125 12.91 -2.18 0.78
C LEU A 125 13.93 -1.16 1.32
N TYR A 126 13.42 -0.11 1.96
CA TYR A 126 14.20 0.92 2.64
C TYR A 126 13.83 0.94 4.13
N PHE A 127 14.78 0.57 4.98
CA PHE A 127 14.62 0.58 6.44
C PHE A 127 15.39 1.77 7.01
N SER A 128 14.70 2.65 7.74
CA SER A 128 15.29 3.79 8.44
C SER A 128 15.29 3.57 9.96
N GLU A 129 16.38 3.98 10.61
CA GLU A 129 16.48 4.02 12.06
C GLU A 129 15.68 5.17 12.68
N GLU A 130 15.35 6.21 11.90
CA GLU A 130 14.53 7.34 12.36
C GLU A 130 13.15 6.87 12.82
N TYR A 131 12.65 7.41 13.93
CA TYR A 131 11.27 7.17 14.36
C TYR A 131 10.27 7.97 13.50
N TRP A 132 9.05 7.46 13.35
CA TRP A 132 8.02 8.10 12.51
C TRP A 132 7.77 9.59 12.82
N PRO A 133 7.72 10.05 14.09
CA PRO A 133 7.56 11.47 14.39
C PRO A 133 8.72 12.36 13.92
N ASP A 134 9.91 11.78 13.74
CA ASP A 134 11.13 12.48 13.32
C ASP A 134 11.36 12.37 11.80
N PHE A 135 10.63 11.49 11.11
CA PHE A 135 10.78 11.25 9.67
C PHE A 135 10.29 12.46 8.87
N SER A 136 11.22 13.12 8.19
CA SER A 136 11.01 14.41 7.54
C SER A 136 10.84 14.31 6.03
N GLU A 137 10.53 15.44 5.38
CA GLU A 137 10.57 15.55 3.92
C GLU A 137 11.96 15.20 3.37
N GLN A 138 13.03 15.61 4.06
CA GLN A 138 14.41 15.28 3.67
C GLN A 138 14.64 13.76 3.73
N SER A 139 14.15 13.11 4.78
CA SER A 139 14.24 11.65 4.96
C SER A 139 13.50 10.90 3.83
N LEU A 140 12.34 11.40 3.40
CA LEU A 140 11.61 10.85 2.25
C LEU A 140 12.40 11.01 0.95
N GLN A 141 12.97 12.19 0.70
CA GLN A 141 13.79 12.42 -0.48
C GLN A 141 15.01 11.50 -0.52
N ASP A 142 15.66 11.27 0.63
CA ASP A 142 16.80 10.37 0.75
C ASP A 142 16.41 8.91 0.43
N ALA A 143 15.25 8.46 0.92
CA ALA A 143 14.71 7.14 0.59
C ALA A 143 14.44 6.98 -0.91
N VAL A 144 13.86 8.00 -1.56
CA VAL A 144 13.60 8.00 -3.02
C VAL A 144 14.89 8.05 -3.83
N ARG A 145 15.91 8.80 -3.38
CA ARG A 145 17.24 8.81 -4.00
C ARG A 145 17.91 7.45 -3.88
N ALA A 146 17.83 6.81 -2.72
CA ALA A 146 18.35 5.47 -2.50
C ALA A 146 17.70 4.45 -3.45
N TYR A 147 16.36 4.51 -3.60
CA TYR A 147 15.63 3.71 -4.58
C TYR A 147 16.15 3.94 -6.01
N SER A 148 16.28 5.20 -6.44
CA SER A 148 16.69 5.57 -7.80
C SER A 148 18.12 5.13 -8.13
N SER A 149 18.98 4.97 -7.12
CA SER A 149 20.37 4.52 -7.28
C SER A 149 20.52 3.00 -7.49
N ARG A 150 19.47 2.22 -7.19
CA ARG A 150 19.51 0.75 -7.30
C ARG A 150 19.26 0.32 -8.74
N GLN A 151 20.15 -0.53 -9.26
CA GLN A 151 19.91 -1.21 -10.53
C GLN A 151 18.86 -2.30 -10.31
N ARG A 152 17.63 -2.09 -10.80
CA ARG A 152 16.59 -3.14 -10.77
C ARG A 152 17.00 -4.27 -11.71
N ARG A 153 17.41 -5.40 -11.11
CA ARG A 153 17.58 -6.67 -11.82
C ARG A 153 16.27 -7.44 -11.66
N PHE A 154 15.31 -7.25 -12.58
CA PHE A 154 14.04 -7.99 -12.61
C PHE A 154 14.25 -9.46 -12.98
N GLY A 155 15.09 -10.19 -12.24
CA GLY A 155 15.45 -11.58 -12.55
C GLY A 155 16.25 -11.78 -13.84
N GLY A 156 16.62 -10.72 -14.56
CA GLY A 156 17.52 -10.80 -15.71
C GLY A 156 18.95 -11.08 -15.24
N LEU A 157 19.51 -12.21 -15.69
CA LEU A 157 20.96 -12.45 -15.63
C LEU A 157 21.66 -11.25 -16.25
N VAL A 158 22.57 -10.63 -15.51
CA VAL A 158 23.51 -9.67 -16.10
C VAL A 158 24.44 -10.51 -16.98
N GLU A 159 24.16 -10.58 -18.29
CA GLU A 159 25.18 -11.00 -19.25
C GLU A 159 26.29 -9.96 -19.22
N GLY A 160 27.42 -10.31 -18.61
CA GLY A 160 28.60 -9.46 -18.61
C GLY A 160 29.48 -9.56 -17.37
N SER A 161 29.87 -10.78 -16.98
CA SER A 161 31.10 -10.96 -16.21
C SER A 161 31.56 -12.42 -16.31
N GLU A 162 32.51 -12.67 -17.22
CA GLU A 162 33.46 -13.80 -17.35
C GLU A 162 33.74 -13.93 -18.88
N ASN A 163 34.95 -13.93 -19.44
CA ASN A 163 36.32 -13.83 -18.97
C ASN A 163 37.19 -13.53 -20.21
N SER A 164 38.24 -12.71 -20.02
CA SER A 164 39.44 -12.53 -20.89
C SER A 164 39.29 -11.80 -22.22
#